data_AF-A0A822D698-F1
#
_entry.id   AF-A0A822D698-F1
#
_cell.length_a   1.000
_cell.length_b   1.000
_cell.length_c   1.000
_cell.angle_alpha   90.00
_cell.angle_beta   90.00
_cell.angle_gamma   90.00
#
_symmetry.space_group_name_H-M   'P 1'
#
loop_
_entity.id
_entity.type
_entity.pdbx_description
1 polymer ?
#
loop_
_entity_poly.entity_id
_entity_poly.type
_entity_poly.pdbx_seq_one_letter_code
_entity_poly.pdbx_strand_id
1 'polypeptide(L)'
;YLLARIRGVKISHIKTIAETMSSLFLLDQFLNNYIHQLSGGTKRRLHAAMALIGPPLVAILDEPTTGVDPNVRQQMQEIFLNAVKAKLTIILTSHSMDEW
;
A
#
# COMPACT_ATOMS: atom_id res chain seq x y z
N TYR A 1 -0.60 -5.13 -12.70
CA TYR A 1 -0.80 -4.10 -13.75
C TYR A 1 -2.26 -3.78 -14.04
N LEU A 2 -3.18 -4.76 -14.01
CA LEU A 2 -4.61 -4.55 -14.28
C LEU A 2 -5.24 -3.41 -13.46
N LEU A 3 -5.05 -3.39 -12.14
CA LEU A 3 -5.60 -2.35 -11.26
C LEU A 3 -5.17 -0.94 -11.67
N ALA A 4 -3.89 -0.75 -12.02
CA ALA A 4 -3.38 0.54 -12.47
C ALA A 4 -4.07 1.03 -13.75
N ARG A 5 -4.36 0.11 -14.69
CA ARG A 5 -5.12 0.44 -15.91
C ARG A 5 -6.56 0.84 -15.57
N ILE A 6 -7.22 0.12 -14.66
CA ILE A 6 -8.58 0.45 -14.20
C ILE A 6 -8.61 1.83 -13.53
N ARG A 7 -7.53 2.20 -12.82
CA ARG A 7 -7.35 3.51 -12.19
C ARG A 7 -6.89 4.62 -13.16
N GLY A 8 -6.84 4.36 -14.47
CA GLY A 8 -6.49 5.37 -15.48
C GLY A 8 -5.01 5.72 -15.57
N VAL A 9 -4.11 4.92 -14.99
CA VAL A 9 -2.67 5.13 -15.10
C VAL A 9 -2.21 4.88 -16.54
N LYS A 10 -1.45 5.82 -17.12
CA LYS A 10 -0.83 5.67 -18.44
C LYS A 10 0.05 4.42 -18.46
N ILE A 11 -0.07 3.60 -19.50
CA ILE A 11 0.65 2.32 -19.65
C ILE A 11 2.17 2.48 -19.47
N SER A 12 2.73 3.58 -19.97
CA SER A 12 4.15 3.94 -19.84
C SER A 12 4.63 4.04 -18.39
N HIS A 13 3.75 4.40 -17.45
CA HIS A 13 4.10 4.59 -16.04
C HIS A 13 3.79 3.37 -15.16
N ILE A 14 3.04 2.38 -15.66
CA ILE A 14 2.55 1.25 -14.84
C ILE A 14 3.72 0.46 -14.26
N LYS A 15 4.75 0.18 -15.06
CA LYS A 15 5.91 -0.58 -14.61
C LYS A 15 6.64 0.17 -13.49
N THR A 16 6.98 1.43 -13.72
CA THR A 16 7.66 2.28 -12.72
C THR A 16 6.86 2.40 -11.44
N ILE A 17 5.55 2.66 -11.52
CA ILE A 17 4.69 2.74 -10.32
C ILE A 17 4.66 1.41 -9.57
N ALA A 18 4.58 0.28 -10.27
CA ALA A 18 4.58 -1.03 -9.63
C ALA A 18 5.91 -1.31 -8.91
N GLU A 19 7.04 -0.98 -9.52
CA GLU A 19 8.38 -1.11 -8.92
C GLU A 19 8.55 -0.19 -7.72
N THR A 20 8.13 1.08 -7.82
CA THR A 20 8.16 2.03 -6.69
C THR A 20 7.28 1.55 -5.54
N MET A 21 6.04 1.12 -5.81
CA MET A 21 5.14 0.62 -4.76
C MET A 21 5.66 -0.68 -4.14
N SER A 22 6.28 -1.54 -4.94
CA SER A 22 6.93 -2.75 -4.44
C SER A 22 8.03 -2.41 -3.42
N SER A 23 8.92 -1.50 -3.78
CA SER A 23 10.02 -1.08 -2.91
C SER A 23 9.53 -0.37 -1.64
N LEU A 24 8.60 0.59 -1.79
CA LEU A 24 8.04 1.33 -0.65
C LEU A 24 7.39 0.39 0.38
N PHE A 25 6.67 -0.63 -0.06
CA PHE A 25 5.96 -1.56 0.83
C PHE A 25 6.76 -2.84 1.17
N LEU A 26 8.05 -2.88 0.82
CA LEU A 26 8.96 -4.03 1.05
C LEU A 26 8.42 -5.34 0.46
N LEU A 27 7.98 -5.28 -0.80
CA LEU A 27 7.37 -6.39 -1.55
C LEU A 27 8.26 -7.01 -2.62
N ASP A 28 9.49 -6.51 -2.83
CA ASP A 28 10.35 -6.90 -3.96
C ASP A 28 10.62 -8.40 -4.04
N GLN A 29 10.88 -9.03 -2.88
CA GLN A 29 11.11 -10.47 -2.80
C GLN A 29 9.84 -11.32 -3.05
N PHE A 30 8.65 -10.70 -3.05
CA PHE A 30 7.36 -11.38 -3.20
C PHE A 30 6.71 -11.20 -4.58
N LEU A 31 7.38 -10.50 -5.51
CA LEU A 31 6.81 -10.16 -6.82
C LEU A 31 6.42 -11.37 -7.67
N ASN A 32 7.09 -12.51 -7.47
CA ASN A 32 6.84 -13.76 -8.20
C ASN A 32 5.97 -14.76 -7.42
N ASN A 33 5.54 -14.41 -6.20
CA ASN A 33 4.70 -15.27 -5.39
C ASN A 33 3.22 -15.11 -5.76
N TYR A 34 2.49 -16.21 -5.69
CA TYR A 34 1.03 -16.14 -5.74
C TYR A 34 0.48 -15.58 -4.42
N ILE A 35 -0.65 -14.86 -4.49
CA ILE A 35 -1.26 -14.22 -3.32
C ILE A 35 -1.51 -15.22 -2.18
N HIS A 36 -1.90 -16.47 -2.48
CA HIS A 36 -2.14 -17.48 -1.45
C HIS A 36 -0.87 -17.89 -0.67
N GLN A 37 0.31 -17.66 -1.23
CA GLN A 37 1.61 -17.95 -0.61
C GLN A 37 2.09 -16.83 0.33
N LEU A 38 1.45 -15.65 0.29
CA LEU A 38 1.83 -14.50 1.11
C LEU A 38 1.28 -14.65 2.55
N SER A 39 2.08 -14.24 3.53
CA SER A 39 1.62 -14.10 4.92
C SER A 39 0.51 -13.04 5.03
N GLY A 40 -0.25 -13.07 6.13
CA GLY A 40 -1.30 -12.07 6.40
C GLY A 40 -0.77 -10.64 6.33
N GLY A 41 0.34 -10.35 7.02
CA GLY A 41 0.98 -9.03 6.98
C GLY A 41 1.46 -8.63 5.58
N THR A 42 2.02 -9.56 4.79
CA THR A 42 2.42 -9.27 3.40
C THR A 42 1.23 -8.99 2.49
N LYS A 43 0.11 -9.71 2.65
CA LYS A 43 -1.14 -9.38 1.95
C LYS A 43 -1.65 -7.99 2.32
N ARG A 44 -1.53 -7.62 3.59
CA ARG A 44 -1.92 -6.30 4.10
C ARG A 44 -1.11 -5.17 3.46
N ARG A 45 0.21 -5.35 3.38
CA ARG A 45 1.12 -4.43 2.67
C ARG A 45 0.78 -4.31 1.19
N LEU A 46 0.49 -5.42 0.53
CA LEU A 46 0.06 -5.43 -0.86
C LEU A 46 -1.26 -4.67 -1.06
N HIS A 47 -2.26 -4.88 -0.20
CA HIS A 47 -3.53 -4.14 -0.28
C HIS A 47 -3.32 -2.63 -0.07
N ALA A 48 -2.49 -2.23 0.90
CA ALA A 48 -2.16 -0.83 1.13
C ALA A 48 -1.45 -0.20 -0.08
N ALA A 49 -0.45 -0.90 -0.65
CA ALA A 49 0.22 -0.47 -1.87
C ALA A 49 -0.77 -0.27 -3.03
N MET A 50 -1.67 -1.24 -3.22
CA MET A 50 -2.71 -1.19 -4.25
C MET A 50 -3.70 -0.04 -4.07
N ALA A 51 -4.04 0.31 -2.83
CA ALA A 51 -4.94 1.42 -2.51
C ALA A 51 -4.35 2.79 -2.91
N LEU A 52 -3.02 2.92 -2.96
CA LEU A 52 -2.32 4.15 -3.32
C LEU A 52 -1.97 4.25 -4.82
N ILE A 53 -2.25 3.22 -5.62
CA ILE A 53 -1.98 3.24 -7.07
C ILE A 53 -2.92 4.23 -7.78
N GLY A 54 -2.36 5.05 -8.66
CA GLY A 54 -3.13 5.94 -9.54
C GLY A 54 -3.68 7.15 -8.79
N PRO A 55 -2.79 7.89 -8.10
CA PRO A 55 -3.04 8.76 -6.94
C PRO A 55 -4.53 9.14 -6.75
N PRO A 56 -5.27 8.40 -5.90
CA PRO A 56 -6.67 8.73 -5.66
C PRO A 56 -6.80 10.08 -4.94
N LEU A 57 -7.99 10.68 -4.96
CA LEU A 57 -8.28 11.86 -4.12
C LEU A 57 -8.50 11.46 -2.66
N VAL A 58 -9.12 10.29 -2.45
CA VAL A 58 -9.42 9.71 -1.15
C VAL A 58 -9.07 8.22 -1.17
N ALA A 59 -8.30 7.75 -0.19
CA ALA A 59 -8.05 6.35 0.06
C ALA A 59 -8.74 5.92 1.36
N ILE A 60 -9.46 4.80 1.32
CA ILE A 60 -10.12 4.20 2.49
C ILE A 60 -9.37 2.91 2.83
N LEU A 61 -8.87 2.81 4.06
CA LEU A 61 -8.02 1.73 4.53
C LEU A 61 -8.62 1.08 5.77
N ASP A 62 -9.14 -0.14 5.64
CA ASP A 62 -9.82 -0.81 6.75
C ASP A 62 -8.88 -1.73 7.55
N GLU A 63 -8.30 -1.29 8.68
CA GLU A 63 -7.28 -2.00 9.49
C GLU A 63 -5.91 -2.20 8.79
N PRO A 64 -5.29 -1.20 8.14
CA PRO A 64 -4.13 -1.36 7.24
C PRO A 64 -2.87 -1.96 7.86
N THR A 65 -2.71 -1.94 9.18
CA THR A 65 -1.49 -2.35 9.89
C THR A 65 -1.62 -3.65 10.67
N THR A 66 -2.82 -4.24 10.72
CA THR A 66 -3.12 -5.42 11.53
C THR A 66 -2.36 -6.65 11.04
N GLY A 67 -1.65 -7.32 11.96
CA GLY A 67 -0.82 -8.49 11.64
C GLY A 67 0.46 -8.18 10.87
N VAL A 68 0.87 -6.90 10.79
CA VAL A 68 2.16 -6.46 10.27
C VAL A 68 3.12 -6.25 11.45
N ASP A 69 4.37 -6.70 11.30
CA ASP A 69 5.43 -6.53 12.31
C ASP A 69 5.67 -5.05 12.65
N PRO A 70 6.06 -4.71 13.89
CA PRO A 70 6.16 -3.33 14.37
C PRO A 70 7.02 -2.40 13.49
N ASN A 71 8.19 -2.87 13.05
CA ASN A 71 9.10 -2.06 12.22
C ASN A 71 8.48 -1.72 10.86
N VAL A 72 7.78 -2.68 10.25
CA VAL A 72 7.17 -2.51 8.93
C VAL A 72 5.91 -1.64 9.03
N ARG A 73 5.21 -1.73 10.15
CA ARG A 73 4.08 -0.86 10.48
C ARG A 73 4.50 0.61 10.54
N GLN A 74 5.59 0.92 11.24
CA GLN A 74 6.13 2.28 11.30
C GLN A 74 6.43 2.83 9.90
N GLN A 75 7.06 2.03 9.04
CA GLN A 75 7.31 2.41 7.66
C GLN A 75 6.02 2.66 6.86
N MET A 76 4.99 1.84 7.05
CA MET A 76 3.68 2.07 6.42
C MET A 76 3.06 3.40 6.86
N GLN A 77 3.15 3.74 8.15
CA GLN A 77 2.66 5.01 8.68
C GLN A 77 3.38 6.21 8.06
N GLU A 78 4.70 6.14 7.91
CA GLU A 78 5.47 7.17 7.22
C GLU A 78 5.03 7.33 5.76
N ILE A 79 4.75 6.23 5.05
CA ILE A 79 4.22 6.26 3.68
C ILE A 79 2.86 6.96 3.64
N PHE A 80 1.95 6.64 4.56
CA PHE A 80 0.64 7.26 4.62
C PHE A 80 0.73 8.75 4.96
N LEU A 81 1.56 9.15 5.92
CA LEU A 81 1.82 10.54 6.26
C LEU A 81 2.39 11.31 5.06
N ASN A 82 3.31 10.72 4.31
CA ASN A 82 3.88 11.33 3.11
C ASN A 82 2.83 11.46 2.00
N ALA A 83 1.95 10.47 1.84
CA ALA A 83 0.83 10.55 0.91
C ALA A 83 -0.14 11.69 1.29
N VAL A 84 -0.44 11.86 2.58
CA VAL A 84 -1.26 12.97 3.08
C VAL A 84 -0.61 14.33 2.80
N LYS A 85 0.71 14.46 3.03
CA LYS A 85 1.48 15.67 2.66
C LYS A 85 1.41 15.95 1.15
N ALA A 86 1.31 14.92 0.33
CA ALA A 86 1.11 15.01 -1.12
C ALA A 86 -0.36 15.28 -1.53
N LYS A 87 -1.21 15.71 -0.59
CA LYS A 87 -2.64 16.05 -0.78
C LYS A 87 -3.59 14.88 -1.02
N LEU A 88 -3.19 13.65 -0.67
CA LEU A 88 -4.12 12.52 -0.58
C LEU A 88 -4.91 12.61 0.72
N THR A 89 -6.24 12.44 0.67
CA THR A 89 -7.02 12.21 1.89
C THR A 89 -7.03 10.72 2.23
N ILE A 90 -6.70 10.36 3.47
CA ILE A 90 -6.76 8.97 3.94
C ILE A 90 -7.80 8.87 5.05
N ILE A 91 -8.75 7.94 4.89
CA ILE A 91 -9.68 7.52 5.94
C ILE A 91 -9.24 6.11 6.34
N LEU A 92 -8.94 5.90 7.61
CA LEU A 92 -8.52 4.60 8.12
C LEU A 92 -9.34 4.16 9.33
N THR A 93 -9.53 2.85 9.47
CA THR A 93 -10.02 2.21 10.70
C THR A 93 -8.86 1.49 11.37
N SER A 94 -8.84 1.52 12.71
CA SER A 94 -7.86 0.81 13.52
C SER A 94 -8.52 0.41 14.84
N HIS A 95 -8.28 -0.83 15.28
CA HIS A 95 -8.58 -1.28 16.64
C HIS A 95 -7.50 -0.91 17.65
N SER A 96 -6.35 -0.40 17.17
CA SER A 96 -5.19 -0.05 17.98
C SER A 96 -4.91 1.45 17.84
N MET A 97 -5.36 2.24 18.83
CA MET A 97 -5.14 3.70 18.84
C MET A 97 -3.70 4.05 19.18
N ASP A 98 -3.01 3.25 19.98
CA ASP A 98 -1.59 3.48 20.33
C ASP A 98 -0.66 3.42 19.10
N GLU A 99 -1.15 2.88 17.99
CA GLU A 99 -0.41 2.81 16.73
C GLU A 99 -0.47 4.09 15.89
N TRP A 100 -1.38 5.06 16.13
CA TRP A 100 -1.61 6.20 15.24
C TRP A 100 -1.62 7.55 15.96
#